data_AF-F0YSS2-F1
#
_entry.id   AF-F0YSS2-F1
#
_cell.length_a   1.000
_cell.length_b   1.000
_cell.length_c   1.000
_cell.angle_alpha   90.00
_cell.angle_beta   90.00
_cell.angle_gamma   90.00
#
_symmetry.space_group_name_H-M   'P 1'
#
loop_
_entity.id
_entity.type
_entity.pdbx_description
1 polymer ?
#
loop_
_entity_poly.entity_id
_entity_poly.type
_entity_poly.pdbx_seq_one_letter_code
_entity_poly.pdbx_strand_id
1 'polypeptide(L)'
;SCTLLLKGPNKHTIEQIKDAVRDGLRAVAGVIEDGCVVPGGGAFEVAAQMELCDNFTKTEAAQGKKKFGIMAFADSLLIVPKILAENAGHDVQESIVNMQDARTKLGGELVGLDLETGKATDTASHGIWDNYRVKKQYLHLSTVLATQLLLVDEVMKAGRQMGKGPAAAPGDEYEG
;
A
#
# COMPACT_ATOMS: atom_id res chain seq x y z
N SER A 1 18.69 8.15 -27.43
CA SER A 1 18.33 9.29 -26.57
C SER A 1 17.19 10.04 -27.23
N CYS A 2 16.11 10.33 -26.51
CA CYS A 2 14.99 11.13 -27.00
C CYS A 2 14.68 12.25 -25.99
N THR A 3 14.14 13.38 -26.48
CA THR A 3 13.77 14.53 -25.65
C THR A 3 12.27 14.77 -25.78
N LEU A 4 11.57 14.81 -24.65
CA LEU A 4 10.14 15.09 -24.58
C LEU A 4 9.93 16.56 -24.18
N LEU A 5 9.19 17.30 -24.99
CA LEU A 5 8.78 18.68 -24.67
C LEU A 5 7.39 18.66 -24.02
N LEU A 6 7.33 19.02 -22.73
CA LEU A 6 6.08 19.14 -21.99
C LEU A 6 5.61 20.60 -22.00
N LYS A 7 4.34 20.83 -22.35
CA LYS A 7 3.69 22.15 -22.30
C LYS A 7 2.48 22.08 -21.38
N GLY A 8 2.26 23.13 -20.60
CA GLY A 8 1.12 23.24 -19.70
C GLY A 8 0.79 24.70 -19.40
N PRO A 9 -0.40 24.99 -18.87
CA PRO A 9 -0.90 26.35 -18.65
C PRO A 9 -0.19 27.09 -17.51
N ASN A 10 0.36 26.36 -16.54
CA ASN A 10 1.12 26.92 -15.43
C ASN A 10 2.21 25.95 -14.97
N LYS A 11 3.15 26.43 -14.14
CA LYS A 11 4.30 25.64 -13.67
C LYS A 11 3.89 24.39 -12.88
N HIS A 12 2.86 24.49 -12.04
CA HIS A 12 2.40 23.36 -11.23
C HIS A 12 1.87 22.21 -12.09
N THR A 13 1.06 22.51 -13.09
CA THR A 13 0.57 21.49 -14.04
C THR A 13 1.72 20.85 -14.83
N ILE A 14 2.74 21.62 -15.22
CA ILE A 14 3.91 21.08 -15.92
C ILE A 14 4.68 20.09 -15.02
N GLU A 15 4.84 20.41 -13.74
CA GLU A 15 5.48 19.50 -12.77
C GLU A 15 4.68 18.21 -12.59
N GLN A 16 3.36 18.30 -12.44
CA GLN A 16 2.49 17.11 -12.36
C GLN A 16 2.59 16.22 -13.60
N ILE A 17 2.54 16.81 -14.80
CA ILE A 17 2.68 16.06 -16.06
C ILE A 17 4.07 15.41 -16.14
N LYS A 18 5.12 16.12 -15.74
CA LYS A 18 6.49 15.58 -15.74
C LYS A 18 6.61 14.35 -14.84
N ASP A 19 6.05 14.41 -13.63
CA ASP A 19 6.08 13.29 -12.70
C ASP A 19 5.24 12.12 -13.21
N ALA A 20 4.04 12.38 -13.72
CA ALA A 20 3.19 11.35 -14.33
C ALA A 20 3.85 10.64 -15.52
N VAL A 21 4.51 11.38 -16.42
CA VAL A 21 5.26 10.81 -17.54
C VAL A 21 6.43 9.97 -17.03
N ARG A 22 7.15 10.46 -16.03
CA ARG A 22 8.29 9.74 -15.44
C ARG A 22 7.85 8.43 -14.79
N ASP A 23 6.73 8.45 -14.07
CA ASP A 23 6.19 7.29 -13.38
C ASP A 23 5.61 6.28 -14.36
N GLY A 24 4.87 6.73 -15.39
CA GLY A 24 4.39 5.89 -16.48
C GLY A 24 5.53 5.20 -17.24
N LEU A 25 6.59 5.94 -17.60
CA LEU A 25 7.76 5.37 -18.27
C LEU A 25 8.48 4.33 -17.39
N ARG A 26 8.59 4.59 -16.08
CA ARG A 26 9.16 3.63 -15.13
C ARG A 26 8.30 2.39 -14.96
N ALA A 27 6.98 2.55 -14.96
CA ALA A 27 6.07 1.43 -14.90
C ALA A 27 6.27 0.50 -16.10
N VAL A 28 6.27 1.07 -17.31
CA VAL A 28 6.50 0.32 -18.56
C VAL A 28 7.89 -0.32 -18.58
N ALA A 29 8.94 0.41 -18.19
CA ALA A 29 10.29 -0.14 -18.10
C ALA A 29 10.34 -1.33 -17.12
N GLY A 30 9.69 -1.22 -15.96
CA GLY A 30 9.59 -2.31 -14.99
C GLY A 30 8.89 -3.55 -15.56
N VAL A 31 7.81 -3.38 -16.32
CA VAL A 31 7.12 -4.49 -17.00
C VAL A 31 8.04 -5.17 -18.02
N ILE A 32 8.77 -4.39 -18.82
CA ILE A 32 9.70 -4.93 -19.82
C ILE A 32 10.84 -5.71 -19.15
N GLU A 33 11.38 -5.20 -18.04
CA GLU A 33 12.45 -5.86 -17.28
C GLU A 33 11.98 -7.14 -16.60
N ASP A 34 10.82 -7.12 -15.95
CA ASP A 34 10.32 -8.25 -15.16
C ASP A 34 9.60 -9.31 -16.01
N GLY A 35 9.12 -8.95 -17.21
CA GLY A 35 8.44 -9.85 -18.15
C GLY A 35 7.08 -10.36 -17.68
N CYS A 36 6.54 -9.82 -16.59
CA CYS A 36 5.26 -10.24 -16.02
C CYS A 36 4.50 -9.09 -15.36
N VAL A 37 3.17 -9.23 -15.32
CA VAL A 37 2.22 -8.31 -14.69
C VAL A 37 1.19 -9.12 -13.89
N VAL A 38 0.49 -8.45 -12.97
CA VAL A 38 -0.59 -9.05 -12.20
C VAL A 38 -1.89 -8.26 -12.36
N PRO A 39 -3.08 -8.90 -12.35
CA PRO A 39 -4.34 -8.17 -12.43
C PRO A 39 -4.49 -7.14 -11.31
N GLY A 40 -4.85 -5.92 -11.68
CA GLY A 40 -5.02 -4.80 -10.77
C GLY A 40 -6.42 -4.73 -10.16
N GLY A 41 -6.76 -3.55 -9.62
CA GLY A 41 -8.09 -3.29 -9.04
C GLY A 41 -8.36 -4.09 -7.76
N GLY A 42 -7.34 -4.44 -6.99
CA GLY A 42 -7.48 -5.24 -5.77
C GLY A 42 -7.67 -6.75 -6.00
N ALA A 43 -7.62 -7.21 -7.26
CA ALA A 43 -7.82 -8.62 -7.61
C ALA A 43 -6.79 -9.54 -6.95
N PHE A 44 -5.51 -9.14 -7.01
CA PHE A 44 -4.42 -9.87 -6.37
C PHE A 44 -4.60 -9.94 -4.85
N GLU A 45 -4.98 -8.84 -4.19
CA GLU A 45 -5.13 -8.77 -2.75
C GLU A 45 -6.27 -9.64 -2.23
N VAL A 46 -7.43 -9.62 -2.89
CA VAL A 46 -8.56 -10.52 -2.55
C VAL A 46 -8.16 -11.98 -2.77
N ALA A 47 -7.46 -12.26 -3.88
CA ALA A 47 -7.00 -13.60 -4.17
C ALA A 47 -6.01 -14.13 -3.13
N ALA A 48 -5.04 -13.30 -2.74
CA ALA A 48 -4.06 -13.64 -1.72
C ALA A 48 -4.71 -13.83 -0.33
N GLN A 49 -5.71 -13.00 0.02
CA GLN A 49 -6.45 -13.18 1.27
C GLN A 49 -7.19 -14.52 1.31
N MET A 50 -7.93 -14.87 0.25
CA MET A 50 -8.64 -16.14 0.17
C MET A 50 -7.69 -17.33 0.19
N GLU A 51 -6.58 -17.27 -0.55
CA GLU A 51 -5.57 -18.33 -0.58
C GLU A 51 -4.94 -18.58 0.80
N LEU A 52 -4.63 -17.50 1.52
CA LEU A 52 -4.09 -17.58 2.88
C LEU A 52 -5.11 -18.20 3.84
N CYS A 53 -6.36 -17.76 3.77
CA CYS A 53 -7.44 -18.25 4.64
C CYS A 53 -7.82 -19.70 4.34
N ASP A 54 -8.03 -20.06 3.08
CA ASP A 54 -8.61 -21.34 2.68
C ASP A 54 -7.59 -22.46 2.59
N ASN A 55 -6.36 -22.17 2.16
CA ASN A 55 -5.34 -23.18 1.93
C ASN A 55 -4.23 -23.11 2.97
N PHE A 56 -3.65 -21.93 3.20
CA PHE A 56 -2.47 -21.82 4.07
C PHE A 56 -2.81 -22.09 5.55
N THR A 57 -3.97 -21.65 6.05
CA THR A 57 -4.35 -21.94 7.45
C THR A 57 -4.59 -23.43 7.75
N LYS A 58 -4.77 -24.27 6.71
CA LYS A 58 -4.96 -25.73 6.86
C LYS A 58 -3.65 -26.50 6.89
N THR A 59 -2.52 -25.82 6.63
CA THR A 59 -1.20 -26.46 6.64
C THR A 59 -0.67 -26.68 8.06
N GLU A 60 0.21 -27.67 8.22
CA GLU A 60 0.97 -27.91 9.47
C GLU A 60 1.72 -26.65 9.95
N ALA A 61 2.19 -25.82 9.02
CA ALA A 61 2.92 -24.59 9.33
C ALA A 61 2.06 -23.53 10.05
N ALA A 62 0.74 -23.57 9.89
CA ALA A 62 -0.21 -22.62 10.44
C ALA A 62 -0.82 -23.05 11.79
N GLN A 63 -0.38 -24.17 12.38
CA GLN A 63 -1.00 -24.70 13.60
C GLN A 63 -0.86 -23.79 14.83
N GLY A 64 -1.85 -23.88 15.73
CA GLY A 64 -1.87 -23.18 17.00
C GLY A 64 -2.06 -21.66 16.86
N LYS A 65 -1.34 -20.87 17.68
CA LYS A 65 -1.50 -19.41 17.76
C LYS A 65 -1.11 -18.69 16.45
N LYS A 66 -0.28 -19.30 15.61
CA LYS A 66 0.17 -18.73 14.33
C LYS A 66 -0.99 -18.53 13.36
N LYS A 67 -2.03 -19.36 13.42
CA LYS A 67 -3.24 -19.24 12.60
C LYS A 67 -3.88 -17.86 12.70
N PHE A 68 -3.99 -17.31 13.91
CA PHE A 68 -4.59 -15.99 14.12
C PHE A 68 -3.74 -14.86 13.50
N GLY A 69 -2.41 -14.96 13.58
CA GLY A 69 -1.52 -14.00 12.93
C GLY A 69 -1.63 -14.03 11.40
N ILE A 70 -1.73 -15.23 10.82
CA ILE A 70 -1.95 -15.41 9.38
C ILE A 70 -3.30 -14.81 8.95
N MET A 71 -4.37 -15.08 9.69
CA MET A 71 -5.69 -14.52 9.40
C MET A 71 -5.68 -12.99 9.49
N ALA A 72 -5.07 -12.42 10.53
CA ALA A 72 -4.94 -10.97 10.65
C ALA A 72 -4.13 -10.35 9.49
N PHE A 73 -3.07 -11.03 9.04
CA PHE A 73 -2.31 -10.60 7.86
C PHE A 73 -3.16 -10.68 6.59
N ALA A 74 -3.88 -11.78 6.38
CA ALA A 74 -4.76 -11.97 5.24
C ALA A 74 -5.85 -10.87 5.18
N ASP A 75 -6.49 -10.57 6.31
CA ASP A 75 -7.49 -9.51 6.42
C ASP A 75 -6.89 -8.11 6.16
N SER A 76 -5.62 -7.90 6.51
CA SER A 76 -4.93 -6.63 6.25
C SER A 76 -4.73 -6.38 4.75
N LEU A 77 -4.61 -7.42 3.92
CA LEU A 77 -4.49 -7.28 2.47
C LEU A 77 -5.73 -6.63 1.85
N LEU A 78 -6.91 -6.87 2.43
CA LEU A 78 -8.17 -6.29 1.95
C LEU A 78 -8.22 -4.76 2.12
N ILE A 79 -7.28 -4.13 2.82
CA ILE A 79 -7.27 -2.66 2.94
C ILE A 79 -7.17 -1.98 1.57
N VAL A 80 -6.43 -2.54 0.63
CA VAL A 80 -6.26 -1.95 -0.71
C VAL A 80 -7.60 -1.87 -1.46
N PRO A 81 -8.34 -2.97 -1.69
CA PRO A 81 -9.65 -2.90 -2.33
C PRO A 81 -10.68 -2.12 -1.51
N LYS A 82 -10.60 -2.13 -0.17
CA LYS A 82 -11.50 -1.33 0.68
C LYS A 82 -11.35 0.16 0.44
N ILE A 83 -10.10 0.65 0.41
CA ILE A 83 -9.80 2.05 0.15
C ILE A 83 -10.15 2.44 -1.30
N LEU A 84 -9.98 1.53 -2.26
CA LEU A 84 -10.44 1.75 -3.64
C LEU A 84 -11.96 1.93 -3.71
N ALA A 85 -12.74 1.08 -3.04
CA ALA A 85 -14.19 1.18 -2.97
C ALA A 85 -14.64 2.49 -2.28
N GLU A 86 -14.04 2.82 -1.15
CA GLU A 86 -14.34 4.04 -0.38
C GLU A 86 -14.05 5.30 -1.22
N ASN A 87 -12.88 5.37 -1.87
CA ASN A 87 -12.51 6.51 -2.72
C ASN A 87 -13.41 6.65 -3.95
N ALA A 88 -13.97 5.55 -4.45
CA ALA A 88 -14.93 5.55 -5.54
C ALA A 88 -16.37 5.84 -5.07
N GLY A 89 -16.61 5.93 -3.76
CA GLY A 89 -17.93 6.22 -3.18
C GLY A 89 -18.87 5.01 -3.12
N HIS A 90 -18.35 3.79 -3.25
CA HIS A 90 -19.12 2.55 -3.16
C HIS A 90 -19.18 2.01 -1.74
N ASP A 91 -20.15 1.14 -1.46
CA ASP A 91 -20.20 0.43 -0.19
C ASP A 91 -19.02 -0.55 -0.08
N VAL A 92 -18.17 -0.29 0.91
CA VAL A 92 -16.92 -1.02 1.13
C VAL A 92 -17.19 -2.50 1.46
N GLN A 93 -18.22 -2.81 2.23
CA GLN A 93 -18.51 -4.19 2.63
C GLN A 93 -19.09 -4.97 1.46
N GLU A 94 -20.09 -4.39 0.79
CA GLU A 94 -20.74 -5.01 -0.37
C GLU A 94 -19.73 -5.27 -1.50
N SER A 95 -18.85 -4.30 -1.79
CA SER A 95 -17.83 -4.43 -2.82
C SER A 95 -16.90 -5.61 -2.55
N ILE A 96 -16.41 -5.76 -1.32
CA ILE A 96 -15.48 -6.84 -0.94
C ILE A 96 -16.17 -8.20 -1.00
N VAL A 97 -17.39 -8.30 -0.46
CA VAL A 97 -18.17 -9.55 -0.51
C VAL A 97 -18.44 -9.96 -1.94
N ASN A 98 -18.85 -9.01 -2.80
CA ASN A 98 -19.08 -9.27 -4.22
C ASN A 98 -17.82 -9.77 -4.93
N MET A 99 -16.64 -9.24 -4.62
CA MET A 99 -15.37 -9.72 -5.18
C MET A 99 -15.03 -11.14 -4.75
N GLN A 100 -15.19 -11.46 -3.46
CA GLN A 100 -14.94 -12.80 -2.91
C GLN A 100 -15.91 -13.84 -3.48
N ASP A 101 -17.20 -13.49 -3.57
CA ASP A 101 -18.24 -14.34 -4.15
C ASP A 101 -18.00 -14.60 -5.64
N ALA A 102 -17.67 -13.56 -6.40
CA ALA A 102 -17.37 -13.69 -7.83
C ALA A 102 -16.18 -14.62 -8.08
N ARG A 103 -15.10 -14.45 -7.32
CA ARG A 103 -13.92 -15.32 -7.38
C ARG A 103 -14.26 -16.78 -7.04
N THR A 104 -15.08 -17.01 -6.01
CA THR A 104 -15.50 -18.37 -5.62
C THR A 104 -16.32 -19.03 -6.73
N LYS A 105 -17.26 -18.28 -7.33
CA LYS A 105 -18.11 -18.77 -8.43
C LYS A 105 -17.31 -19.09 -9.71
N LEU A 106 -16.26 -18.32 -9.98
CA LEU A 106 -15.39 -18.49 -11.15
C LEU A 106 -14.23 -19.46 -10.91
N GLY A 107 -14.25 -20.24 -9.83
CA GLY A 107 -13.27 -21.30 -9.60
C GLY A 107 -11.84 -20.79 -9.33
N GLY A 108 -11.70 -19.60 -8.76
CA GLY A 108 -10.40 -19.04 -8.37
C GLY A 108 -9.77 -18.09 -9.38
N GLU A 109 -10.51 -17.64 -10.40
CA GLU A 109 -10.09 -16.54 -11.27
C GLU A 109 -9.84 -15.25 -10.47
N LEU A 110 -8.99 -14.39 -11.02
CA LEU A 110 -8.62 -13.11 -10.42
C LEU A 110 -9.66 -12.08 -10.82
N VAL A 111 -10.45 -11.62 -9.84
CA VAL A 111 -11.54 -10.67 -10.04
C VAL A 111 -11.22 -9.41 -9.24
N GLY A 112 -11.22 -8.26 -9.91
CA GLY A 112 -10.96 -6.96 -9.32
C GLY A 112 -12.23 -6.12 -9.16
N LEU A 113 -12.10 -4.96 -8.53
CA LEU A 113 -13.17 -3.99 -8.37
C LEU A 113 -13.19 -3.05 -9.58
N ASP A 114 -14.36 -2.94 -10.20
CA ASP A 114 -14.65 -1.85 -11.13
C ASP A 114 -15.06 -0.60 -10.34
N LEU A 115 -14.31 0.48 -10.51
CA LEU A 115 -14.56 1.74 -9.80
C LEU A 115 -15.76 2.51 -10.36
N GLU A 116 -16.19 2.26 -11.59
CA GLU A 116 -17.36 2.93 -12.16
C GLU A 116 -18.65 2.28 -11.66
N THR A 117 -18.71 0.95 -11.69
CA THR A 117 -19.93 0.20 -11.34
C THR A 117 -19.98 -0.28 -9.89
N GLY A 118 -18.85 -0.30 -9.19
CA GLY A 118 -18.72 -0.85 -7.83
C GLY A 118 -18.82 -2.38 -7.77
N LYS A 119 -18.78 -3.06 -8.94
CA LYS A 119 -18.97 -4.50 -9.05
C LYS A 119 -17.65 -5.22 -9.30
N ALA A 120 -17.66 -6.51 -8.98
CA ALA A 120 -16.56 -7.40 -9.26
C ALA A 120 -16.49 -7.70 -10.78
N THR A 121 -15.34 -7.45 -11.39
CA THR A 121 -15.11 -7.68 -12.83
C THR A 121 -13.74 -8.31 -13.08
N ASP A 122 -13.56 -8.93 -14.24
CA ASP A 122 -12.24 -9.36 -14.68
C ASP A 122 -11.41 -8.13 -15.11
N THR A 123 -10.52 -7.69 -14.23
CA THR A 123 -9.66 -6.53 -14.47
C THR A 123 -8.62 -6.77 -15.56
N ALA A 124 -8.21 -8.02 -15.78
CA ALA A 124 -7.26 -8.38 -16.84
C ALA A 124 -7.86 -8.13 -18.23
N SER A 125 -9.11 -8.55 -18.45
CA SER A 125 -9.85 -8.30 -19.70
C SER A 125 -10.09 -6.81 -19.97
N HIS A 126 -10.16 -5.99 -18.92
CA HIS A 126 -10.29 -4.53 -19.04
C HIS A 126 -8.95 -3.80 -19.18
N GLY A 127 -7.83 -4.54 -19.24
CA GLY A 127 -6.50 -3.96 -19.41
C GLY A 127 -5.93 -3.31 -18.16
N ILE A 128 -6.50 -3.60 -16.98
CA ILE A 128 -6.05 -3.04 -15.69
C ILE A 128 -5.01 -3.99 -15.09
N TRP A 129 -3.74 -3.60 -15.24
CA TRP A 129 -2.58 -4.40 -14.81
C TRP A 129 -1.71 -3.63 -13.84
N ASP A 130 -1.24 -4.33 -12.81
CA ASP A 130 -0.28 -3.84 -11.84
C ASP A 130 1.11 -4.46 -12.07
N ASN A 131 2.16 -3.70 -11.74
CA ASN A 131 3.53 -4.15 -11.84
C ASN A 131 3.86 -5.18 -10.76
N TYR A 132 4.34 -6.36 -11.19
CA TYR A 132 4.74 -7.43 -10.29
C TYR A 132 5.77 -6.97 -9.24
N ARG A 133 6.85 -6.27 -9.66
CA ARG A 133 7.87 -5.77 -8.71
C ARG A 133 7.31 -4.86 -7.64
N VAL A 134 6.34 -4.01 -7.99
CA VAL A 134 5.75 -3.06 -7.04
C VAL A 134 4.95 -3.83 -6.00
N LYS A 135 4.13 -4.80 -6.44
CA LYS A 135 3.36 -5.70 -5.57
C LYS A 135 4.28 -6.49 -4.63
N LYS A 136 5.33 -7.10 -5.17
CA LYS A 136 6.33 -7.84 -4.38
C LYS A 136 7.01 -6.94 -3.34
N GLN A 137 7.44 -5.75 -3.76
CA GLN A 137 8.20 -4.85 -2.90
C GLN A 137 7.34 -4.27 -1.78
N TYR A 138 6.09 -3.88 -2.03
CA TYR A 138 5.26 -3.34 -0.95
C TYR A 138 4.90 -4.41 0.09
N LEU A 139 4.64 -5.67 -0.32
CA LEU A 139 4.41 -6.77 0.62
C LEU A 139 5.64 -7.02 1.49
N HIS A 140 6.83 -6.98 0.89
CA HIS A 140 8.07 -7.17 1.62
C HIS A 140 8.35 -6.01 2.60
N LEU A 141 8.28 -4.76 2.13
CA LEU A 141 8.56 -3.60 2.97
C LEU A 141 7.53 -3.42 4.08
N SER A 142 6.25 -3.61 3.80
CA SER A 142 5.19 -3.47 4.81
C SER A 142 5.37 -4.47 5.95
N THR A 143 5.70 -5.72 5.64
CA THR A 143 5.94 -6.76 6.66
C THR A 143 7.20 -6.48 7.48
N VAL A 144 8.29 -6.05 6.84
CA VAL A 144 9.53 -5.66 7.53
C VAL A 144 9.28 -4.49 8.48
N LEU A 145 8.60 -3.44 8.01
CA LEU A 145 8.30 -2.25 8.82
C LEU A 145 7.35 -2.59 9.97
N ALA A 146 6.28 -3.35 9.72
CA ALA A 146 5.35 -3.79 10.77
C ALA A 146 6.08 -4.60 11.85
N THR A 147 6.98 -5.50 11.44
CA THR A 147 7.78 -6.29 12.38
C THR A 147 8.71 -5.39 13.21
N GLN A 148 9.39 -4.44 12.57
CA GLN A 148 10.25 -3.48 13.30
C GLN A 148 9.46 -2.68 14.33
N LEU A 149 8.26 -2.22 13.97
CA LEU A 149 7.38 -1.50 14.90
C LEU A 149 6.93 -2.37 16.08
N LEU A 150 6.58 -3.64 15.81
CA LEU A 150 6.16 -4.59 16.85
C LEU A 150 7.29 -5.01 17.80
N LEU A 151 8.56 -4.89 17.37
CA LEU A 151 9.73 -5.19 18.20
C LEU A 151 10.14 -4.03 19.13
N VAL A 152 9.58 -2.83 18.93
CA VAL A 152 9.85 -1.68 19.81
C VAL A 152 8.96 -1.79 21.04
N ASP A 153 9.58 -2.06 22.19
CA ASP A 153 8.89 -2.12 23.49
C ASP A 153 8.74 -0.73 24.13
N GLU A 154 9.78 0.10 24.04
CA GLU A 154 9.79 1.44 24.64
C GLU A 154 10.45 2.49 23.73
N VAL A 155 9.88 3.68 23.69
CA VAL A 155 10.44 4.85 22.99
C VAL A 155 10.95 5.85 24.02
N MET A 156 12.27 5.86 24.27
CA MET A 156 12.88 6.83 25.17
C MET A 156 13.14 8.15 24.44
N LYS A 157 12.46 9.22 24.87
CA LYS A 157 12.73 10.59 24.40
C LYS A 157 13.78 11.23 25.31
N ALA A 158 15.02 11.35 24.81
CA ALA A 158 16.06 12.13 25.48
C ALA A 158 15.83 13.63 25.24
N GLY A 159 14.96 14.25 26.04
CA GLY A 159 14.92 15.70 26.15
C GLY A 159 15.99 16.17 27.14
N ARG A 160 16.95 17.01 26.71
CA ARG A 160 17.67 17.84 27.66
C ARG A 160 16.63 18.69 28.38
N GLN A 161 16.36 18.43 29.66
CA GLN A 161 15.97 19.53 30.54
C GLN A 161 17.17 20.47 30.49
N MET A 162 17.05 21.53 29.69
CA MET A 162 17.92 22.69 29.78
C MET A 162 17.88 23.07 31.26
N GLY A 163 18.97 22.77 31.96
CA GLY A 163 19.12 23.12 33.36
C GLY A 163 18.79 24.59 33.52
N LYS A 164 18.05 24.91 34.59
CA LYS A 164 18.06 26.25 35.18
C LYS A 164 19.51 26.77 35.11
N GLY A 165 19.76 27.72 34.21
CA GLY A 165 21.01 28.47 34.24
C GLY A 165 21.13 29.12 35.62
N PRO A 166 22.35 29.21 36.19
CA PRO A 166 22.54 29.78 37.52
C PRO A 166 21.94 31.19 37.57
N ALA A 167 21.22 31.47 38.66
CA ALA A 167 20.59 32.76 38.92
C ALA A 167 21.63 33.88 38.77
N ALA A 168 21.28 34.90 37.99
CA ALA A 168 22.08 36.11 37.89
C ALA A 168 22.25 36.74 39.28
N ALA A 169 23.50 36.88 39.72
CA ALA A 169 23.86 37.66 40.90
C ALA A 169 23.78 39.17 40.57
N PRO A 170 23.43 40.04 41.53
CA PRO A 170 23.16 41.46 41.29
C PRO A 170 24.44 42.31 41.34
N GLY A 171 24.48 43.33 40.47
CA GLY A 171 25.25 44.57 40.64
C GLY A 171 26.75 44.49 40.36
N ASP A 172 27.23 45.34 39.43
CA ASP A 172 28.03 46.51 39.82
C ASP A 172 28.16 47.46 38.63
N GLU A 173 27.72 48.69 38.87
CA GLU A 173 27.86 49.87 38.02
C GLU A 173 29.33 50.26 37.87
N TYR A 174 29.78 50.57 36.66
CA TYR A 174 30.89 51.51 36.46
C TYR A 174 30.64 52.36 35.20
N GLU A 175 30.40 53.65 35.45
CA GLU A 175 30.46 54.73 34.48
C GLU A 175 31.87 54.89 33.88
N GLY A 176 31.93 55.36 32.64
CA GLY A 176 33.15 55.79 31.93
C GLY A 176 32.83 56.26 30.52
#